data_AF-A0A090BVS7-F1
#
_entry.id   AF-A0A090BVS7-F1
#
_cell.length_a   1.000
_cell.length_b   1.000
_cell.length_c   1.000
_cell.angle_alpha   90.00
_cell.angle_beta   90.00
_cell.angle_gamma   90.00
#
_symmetry.space_group_name_H-M   'P 1'
#
loop_
_entity.id
_entity.type
_entity.pdbx_description
1 polymer ?
#
loop_
_entity_poly.entity_id
_entity_poly.type
_entity_poly.pdbx_seq_one_letter_code
_entity_poly.pdbx_strand_id
1 'polypeptide(L)'
;MIPKLIKWSTPITLLLSLSACIHWSKFDFLPPQEPVTPAMIRQQFRVGDTIKVYTLDQTIYEFPLVGVNNAAIIGQRQQIPFNEIDRVEKVEIK
;
A
#
# COMPACT_ATOMS: atom_id res chain seq x y z
N MET A 1 -25.41 45.80 -58.34
CA MET A 1 -25.92 45.38 -57.03
C MET A 1 -25.36 44.00 -56.72
N ILE A 2 -24.59 43.89 -55.62
CA ILE A 2 -24.20 42.68 -54.86
C ILE A 2 -23.21 41.71 -55.56
N PRO A 3 -22.18 41.20 -54.84
CA PRO A 3 -20.80 41.24 -55.33
C PRO A 3 -20.10 39.88 -55.53
N LYS A 4 -18.87 40.04 -56.06
CA LYS A 4 -17.72 39.14 -56.20
C LYS A 4 -17.51 38.09 -55.10
N LEU A 5 -17.24 36.88 -55.58
CA LEU A 5 -16.25 35.90 -55.10
C LEU A 5 -15.27 36.42 -54.04
N ILE A 6 -15.28 35.79 -52.85
CA ILE A 6 -14.14 35.81 -51.93
C ILE A 6 -13.84 34.38 -51.47
N LYS A 7 -12.54 34.11 -51.55
CA LYS A 7 -11.82 32.86 -51.42
C LYS A 7 -11.95 32.21 -50.04
N TRP A 8 -11.84 30.88 -50.07
CA TRP A 8 -11.51 30.03 -48.95
C TRP A 8 -10.22 30.50 -48.28
N SER A 9 -10.26 30.72 -46.96
CA SER A 9 -9.12 30.51 -46.07
C SER A 9 -9.61 30.63 -44.63
N THR A 10 -9.95 29.50 -44.01
CA THR A 10 -10.12 29.42 -42.55
C THR A 10 -8.73 29.35 -41.93
N PRO A 11 -8.29 30.35 -41.13
CA PRO A 11 -7.12 30.16 -40.29
C PRO A 11 -7.51 29.19 -39.17
N ILE A 12 -6.90 28.01 -39.17
CA ILE A 12 -6.90 27.10 -38.03
C ILE A 12 -6.13 27.81 -36.92
N THR A 13 -6.86 28.49 -36.03
CA THR A 13 -6.29 29.13 -34.85
C THR A 13 -5.88 28.03 -33.88
N LEU A 14 -4.59 27.77 -33.90
CA LEU A 14 -3.84 26.89 -33.03
C LEU A 14 -3.87 27.47 -31.60
N LEU A 15 -4.64 26.89 -30.71
CA LEU A 15 -4.59 27.18 -29.27
C LEU A 15 -5.03 25.94 -28.46
N LEU A 16 -4.26 24.87 -28.62
CA LEU A 16 -4.21 23.79 -27.63
C LEU A 16 -3.51 24.36 -26.39
N SER A 17 -4.34 24.91 -25.50
CA SER A 17 -4.00 25.17 -24.11
C SER A 17 -3.33 23.92 -23.53
N LEU A 18 -2.02 23.98 -23.32
CA LEU A 18 -1.31 23.06 -22.44
C LEU A 18 -1.81 23.30 -21.01
N SER A 19 -2.96 22.71 -20.68
CA SER A 19 -3.32 22.44 -19.30
C SER A 19 -2.46 21.25 -18.86
N ALA A 20 -1.17 21.51 -18.64
CA ALA A 20 -0.30 20.63 -17.88
C ALA A 20 -0.82 20.66 -16.44
N CYS A 21 -1.84 19.84 -16.18
CA CYS A 21 -2.17 19.44 -14.82
C CYS A 21 -0.95 18.67 -14.32
N ILE A 22 -0.02 19.40 -13.70
CA ILE A 22 0.96 18.83 -12.79
C ILE A 22 0.12 18.27 -11.64
N HIS A 23 -0.35 17.03 -11.82
CA HIS A 23 -0.84 16.23 -10.73
C HIS A 23 0.39 16.00 -9.85
N TRP A 24 0.53 16.81 -8.81
CA TRP A 24 1.43 16.50 -7.71
C TRP A 24 1.03 15.13 -7.18
N SER A 25 1.67 14.09 -7.71
CA SER A 25 1.84 12.84 -6.99
C SER A 25 2.56 13.25 -5.71
N LYS A 26 1.78 13.42 -4.64
CA LYS A 26 2.31 13.40 -3.29
C LYS A 26 3.00 12.05 -3.16
N PHE A 27 4.29 12.05 -3.43
CA PHE A 27 5.17 10.99 -2.99
C PHE A 27 5.23 11.16 -1.48
N ASP A 28 4.19 10.67 -0.81
CA ASP A 28 4.15 10.59 0.63
C ASP A 28 5.32 9.69 0.99
N PHE A 29 6.39 10.30 1.48
CA PHE A 29 7.53 9.60 2.03
C PHE A 29 7.02 8.90 3.27
N LEU A 30 6.50 7.69 3.10
CA LEU A 30 6.12 6.86 4.22
C LEU A 30 7.39 6.69 5.08
N PRO A 31 7.32 6.97 6.40
CA PRO A 31 8.46 6.73 7.27
C PRO A 31 8.91 5.27 7.07
N PRO A 32 10.22 4.99 7.13
CA PRO A 32 10.71 3.62 7.05
C PRO A 32 9.93 2.76 8.04
N GLN A 33 9.23 1.75 7.55
CA GLN A 33 8.54 0.82 8.43
C GLN A 33 9.61 0.07 9.22
N GLU A 34 9.53 0.16 10.54
CA GLU A 34 10.42 -0.60 11.40
C GLU A 34 10.16 -2.10 11.14
N PRO A 35 11.20 -2.89 10.87
CA PRO A 35 11.02 -4.31 10.57
C PRO A 35 10.44 -5.01 11.79
N VAL A 36 9.45 -5.86 11.56
CA VAL A 36 8.86 -6.69 12.61
C VAL A 36 9.93 -7.68 13.09
N THR A 37 10.34 -7.56 14.36
CA THR A 37 11.36 -8.44 14.94
C THR A 37 10.76 -9.49 15.88
N PRO A 38 11.42 -10.66 16.05
CA PRO A 38 11.00 -11.66 17.03
C PRO A 38 10.88 -11.11 18.46
N ALA A 39 11.78 -10.20 18.85
CA ALA A 39 11.78 -9.60 20.18
C ALA A 39 10.54 -8.73 20.40
N MET A 40 10.18 -7.91 19.41
CA MET A 40 8.97 -7.09 19.45
C MET A 40 7.71 -7.95 19.61
N ILE A 41 7.59 -9.02 18.82
CA ILE A 41 6.40 -9.89 18.93
C ILE A 41 6.31 -10.55 20.31
N ARG A 42 7.44 -11.03 20.86
CA ARG A 42 7.47 -11.64 22.20
C ARG A 42 7.12 -10.65 23.32
N GLN A 43 7.38 -9.35 23.11
CA GLN A 43 7.04 -8.31 24.07
C GLN A 43 5.56 -7.89 23.99
N GLN A 44 5.02 -7.81 22.77
CA GLN A 44 3.69 -7.26 22.50
C GLN A 44 2.56 -8.31 22.52
N PHE A 45 2.87 -9.57 22.22
CA PHE A 45 1.87 -10.63 22.04
C PHE A 45 2.16 -11.84 22.92
N ARG A 46 1.11 -12.56 23.31
CA ARG A 46 1.20 -13.81 24.07
C ARG A 46 0.75 -14.98 23.22
N VAL A 47 1.33 -16.15 23.46
CA VAL A 47 0.83 -17.41 22.88
C VAL A 47 -0.64 -17.58 23.28
N GLY A 48 -1.49 -17.87 22.30
CA GLY A 48 -2.94 -17.94 22.43
C GLY A 48 -3.68 -16.69 21.95
N ASP A 49 -3.00 -15.55 21.78
CA ASP A 49 -3.62 -14.34 21.22
C ASP A 49 -3.98 -14.55 19.75
N THR A 50 -5.17 -14.10 19.33
CA THR A 50 -5.50 -13.99 17.90
C THR A 50 -4.81 -12.74 17.34
N ILE A 51 -3.99 -12.92 16.32
CA ILE A 51 -3.25 -11.85 15.66
C ILE A 51 -3.62 -11.75 14.19
N LYS A 52 -3.53 -10.54 13.64
CA LYS A 52 -3.55 -10.26 12.21
C LYS A 52 -2.15 -9.95 11.74
N VAL A 53 -1.65 -10.74 10.79
CA VAL A 53 -0.35 -10.56 10.16
C VAL A 53 -0.59 -10.02 8.75
N TYR A 54 -0.06 -8.84 8.47
CA TYR A 54 -0.06 -8.22 7.16
C TYR A 54 1.30 -8.51 6.53
N THR A 55 1.30 -9.14 5.37
CA THR A 55 2.52 -9.48 4.63
C THR A 55 2.83 -8.46 3.55
N LEU A 56 4.08 -8.42 3.09
CA LEU A 56 4.57 -7.48 2.08
C LEU A 56 3.86 -7.65 0.72
N ASP A 57 3.34 -8.85 0.44
CA ASP A 57 2.51 -9.15 -0.74
C ASP A 57 1.04 -8.70 -0.58
N GLN A 58 0.72 -7.98 0.49
CA GLN A 58 -0.62 -7.49 0.84
C GLN A 58 -1.61 -8.60 1.24
N THR A 59 -1.14 -9.83 1.48
CA THR A 59 -1.97 -10.88 2.06
C THR A 59 -2.18 -10.61 3.56
N ILE A 60 -3.37 -10.93 4.06
CA ILE A 60 -3.72 -10.76 5.47
C ILE A 60 -4.06 -12.13 6.04
N TYR A 61 -3.34 -12.51 7.09
CA TYR A 61 -3.58 -13.75 7.82
C TYR A 61 -4.08 -13.44 9.23
N GLU A 62 -5.17 -14.07 9.62
CA GLU A 62 -5.70 -13.98 10.99
C GLU A 62 -5.69 -15.36 11.64
N PHE A 63 -4.94 -15.53 12.73
CA PHE A 63 -4.80 -16.81 13.40
C PHE A 63 -4.32 -16.69 14.85
N PRO A 64 -4.56 -17.70 15.71
CA PRO A 64 -4.01 -17.74 17.05
C PRO A 64 -2.50 -17.97 17.03
N LEU A 65 -1.76 -17.12 17.74
CA LEU A 65 -0.32 -17.22 17.90
C LEU A 65 0.04 -18.47 18.70
N VAL A 66 0.78 -19.39 18.10
CA VAL A 66 1.27 -20.62 18.77
C VAL A 66 2.68 -20.43 19.29
N GLY A 67 3.51 -19.67 18.59
CA GLY A 67 4.89 -19.43 19.01
C GLY A 67 5.64 -18.47 18.10
N VAL A 68 6.83 -18.08 18.54
CA VAL A 68 7.71 -17.18 17.80
C VAL A 68 9.14 -17.70 17.91
N ASN A 69 9.72 -18.08 16.77
CA ASN A 69 11.15 -18.38 16.69
C ASN A 69 11.92 -17.18 16.12
N ASN A 70 13.22 -17.33 15.87
CA ASN A 70 14.04 -16.20 15.40
C ASN A 70 13.80 -15.83 13.92
N ALA A 71 13.11 -16.68 13.16
CA ALA A 71 12.92 -16.54 11.72
C ALA A 71 11.47 -16.22 11.34
N ALA A 72 10.49 -16.60 12.16
CA ALA A 72 9.07 -16.56 11.80
C ALA A 72 8.11 -16.52 13.00
N ILE A 73 6.89 -16.08 12.70
CA ILE A 73 5.70 -16.22 13.54
C ILE A 73 5.04 -17.57 13.21
N ILE A 74 4.69 -18.34 14.25
CA ILE A 74 4.14 -19.70 14.13
C ILE A 74 2.67 -19.70 14.55
N GLY A 75 1.80 -20.10 13.64
CA GLY A 75 0.40 -20.45 13.90
C GLY A 75 0.20 -21.97 13.94
N GLN A 76 -1.04 -22.42 14.10
CA GLN A 76 -1.34 -23.86 14.18
C GLN A 76 -1.11 -24.61 12.86
N ARG A 77 -1.36 -23.96 11.71
CA ARG A 77 -1.31 -24.58 10.38
C ARG A 77 -0.36 -23.87 9.41
N GLN A 78 0.28 -22.80 9.85
CA GLN A 78 1.09 -21.93 9.01
C GLN A 78 2.21 -21.28 9.81
N GLN A 79 3.27 -20.91 9.11
CA GLN A 79 4.42 -20.20 9.65
C GLN A 79 4.73 -19.06 8.67
N ILE A 80 4.86 -17.83 9.18
CA ILE A 80 5.09 -16.64 8.37
C ILE A 80 6.47 -16.07 8.72
N PRO A 81 7.44 -16.10 7.79
CA PRO A 81 8.77 -15.53 7.97
C PRO A 81 8.76 -14.02 8.24
N PHE A 82 9.62 -13.52 9.12
CA PHE A 82 9.68 -12.08 9.45
C PHE A 82 10.06 -11.19 8.27
N ASN A 83 10.83 -11.70 7.31
CA ASN A 83 11.17 -10.99 6.07
C ASN A 83 9.99 -10.82 5.12
N GLU A 84 8.86 -11.49 5.38
CA GLU A 84 7.63 -11.38 4.58
C GLU A 84 6.56 -10.55 5.30
N ILE A 85 6.80 -10.13 6.54
CA ILE A 85 5.83 -9.42 7.37
C ILE A 85 6.04 -7.91 7.24
N ASP A 86 4.96 -7.22 6.91
CA ASP A 86 4.86 -5.76 6.96
C ASP A 86 4.57 -5.29 8.40
N ARG A 87 3.46 -5.79 8.98
CA ARG A 87 3.04 -5.44 10.34
C ARG A 87 2.19 -6.52 10.98
N VAL A 88 2.06 -6.46 12.31
CA VAL A 88 1.24 -7.40 13.10
C VAL A 88 0.35 -6.61 14.06
N GLU A 89 -0.93 -6.98 14.11
CA GLU A 89 -1.94 -6.35 14.97
C GLU A 89 -2.60 -7.39 15.86
N LYS A 90 -3.00 -6.99 17.08
CA LYS A 90 -3.76 -7.87 17.99
C LYS A 90 -5.24 -7.74 17.68
N VAL A 91 -5.94 -8.87 17.58
CA VAL A 91 -7.40 -8.88 17.49
C VAL A 91 -7.95 -8.92 18.90
N GLU A 92 -8.59 -7.84 19.33
CA GLU A 92 -9.36 -7.82 20.57
C GLU A 92 -10.71 -8.52 20.35
N ILE A 93 -10.92 -9.63 21.03
CA ILE A 93 -12.23 -10.28 21.11
C ILE A 93 -13.04 -9.49 22.14
N LYS A 94 -14.05 -8.73 21.68
CA LYS A 94 -15.01 -8.02 22.53
C LYS A 94 -16.03 -8.95 23.15
#